data_AF-A0A7J9WCL1-F1
#
_entry.id   AF-A0A7J9WCL1-F1
#
_cell.length_a   1.000
_cell.length_b   1.000
_cell.length_c   1.000
_cell.angle_alpha   90.00
_cell.angle_beta   90.00
_cell.angle_gamma   90.00
#
_symmetry.space_group_name_H-M   'P 1'
#
loop_
_entity.id
_entity.type
_entity.pdbx_description
1 polymer ?
#
loop_
_entity_poly.entity_id
_entity_poly.type
_entity_poly.pdbx_seq_one_letter_code
_entity_poly.pdbx_strand_id
1 'polypeptide(L)'
;MTLDPYDVLGVSPRARHTEIRASYRRLMREHHPDLRPGDPSAEEMTRRLTAAWAVVGRPTARSAHDRARAARLASSPPLPRPDAAQQPAYSPVGTNYRRAFHLASLKVAAAVLALGCILLVTVSR
;
A
#
# COMPACT_ATOMS: atom_id res chain seq x y z
N MET A 1 -0.84 16.27 5.01
CA MET A 1 -0.93 14.81 5.22
C MET A 1 -1.10 14.56 6.71
N THR A 2 -2.25 14.06 7.14
CA THR A 2 -2.50 13.76 8.55
C THR A 2 -1.91 12.38 8.84
N LEU A 3 -0.67 12.33 9.31
CA LEU A 3 0.02 11.09 9.70
C LEU A 3 -0.63 10.50 10.97
N ASP A 4 -0.74 9.18 11.05
CA ASP A 4 -1.24 8.51 12.25
C ASP A 4 -0.23 8.75 13.39
N PRO A 5 -0.65 9.26 14.56
CA PRO A 5 0.24 9.51 15.69
C PRO A 5 0.98 8.25 16.16
N TYR A 6 0.40 7.06 15.98
CA TYR A 6 1.04 5.80 16.33
C TYR A 6 2.23 5.48 15.40
N ASP A 7 2.09 5.77 14.11
CA ASP A 7 3.16 5.59 13.11
C ASP A 7 4.31 6.57 13.36
N VAL A 8 4.01 7.82 13.67
CA VAL A 8 5.02 8.85 14.00
C VAL A 8 5.83 8.46 15.24
N LEU A 9 5.20 7.83 16.22
CA LEU A 9 5.86 7.35 17.44
C LEU A 9 6.48 5.95 17.26
N GLY A 10 6.29 5.29 16.11
CA GLY A 10 6.79 3.95 15.85
C GLY A 10 6.25 2.89 16.80
N VAL A 11 4.99 3.02 17.22
CA VAL A 11 4.34 2.10 18.17
C VAL A 11 3.04 1.56 17.60
N SER A 12 2.61 0.38 18.08
CA SER A 12 1.30 -0.14 17.71
C SER A 12 0.17 0.76 18.24
N PRO A 13 -0.96 0.88 17.53
CA PRO A 13 -2.19 1.47 18.07
C PRO A 13 -2.69 0.77 19.35
N ARG A 14 -2.30 -0.50 19.55
CA ARG A 14 -2.59 -1.29 20.76
C ARG A 14 -1.54 -1.16 21.85
N ALA A 15 -0.48 -0.37 21.65
CA ALA A 15 0.61 -0.21 22.62
C ALA A 15 0.09 0.36 23.95
N ARG A 16 0.72 -0.05 25.05
CA ARG A 16 0.44 0.47 26.39
C ARG A 16 0.90 1.92 26.49
N HIS A 17 0.26 2.69 27.38
CA HIS A 17 0.61 4.09 27.57
C HIS A 17 2.09 4.30 27.97
N THR A 18 2.66 3.36 28.73
CA THR A 18 4.07 3.34 29.10
C THR A 18 5.00 3.18 27.89
N GLU A 19 4.63 2.35 26.91
CA GLU A 19 5.38 2.13 25.67
C GLU A 19 5.35 3.38 24.78
N ILE A 20 4.19 4.04 24.67
CA ILE A 20 4.05 5.32 23.96
C ILE A 20 4.96 6.38 24.60
N ARG A 21 4.92 6.50 25.94
CA ARG A 21 5.77 7.45 26.68
C ARG A 21 7.26 7.13 26.55
N ALA A 22 7.63 5.85 26.56
CA ALA A 22 9.01 5.43 26.37
C ALA A 22 9.52 5.77 24.96
N SER A 23 8.73 5.46 23.93
CA SER A 23 9.09 5.76 22.54
C SER A 23 9.23 7.26 22.29
N TYR A 24 8.26 8.06 22.75
CA TYR A 24 8.31 9.52 22.63
C TYR A 24 9.59 10.10 23.26
N ARG A 25 9.94 9.69 24.50
CA ARG A 25 11.16 10.17 25.16
C ARG A 25 12.43 9.73 24.44
N ARG A 26 12.45 8.52 23.85
CA ARG A 26 13.59 8.04 23.07
C ARG A 26 13.78 8.88 21.81
N LEU A 27 12.72 9.01 21.02
CA LEU A 27 12.74 9.74 19.74
C LEU A 27 13.02 11.24 19.95
N MET A 28 12.48 11.84 21.02
CA MET A 28 12.74 13.24 21.33
C MET A 28 14.21 13.50 21.65
N ARG A 29 14.90 12.57 22.35
CA ARG A 29 16.35 12.68 22.57
C ARG A 29 17.15 12.46 21.29
N GLU A 30 16.68 11.62 20.39
CA GLU A 30 17.38 11.34 19.12
C GLU A 30 17.29 12.51 18.14
N HIS A 31 16.15 13.21 18.13
CA HIS A 31 15.86 14.30 17.19
C HIS A 31 15.85 15.69 17.82
N HIS A 32 16.26 15.85 19.08
CA HIS A 32 16.23 17.15 19.76
C HIS A 32 17.14 18.16 19.02
N PRO A 33 16.69 19.41 18.81
CA PRO A 33 17.52 20.44 18.19
C PRO A 33 18.79 20.73 18.98
N ASP A 34 18.77 20.60 20.32
CA ASP A 34 19.98 20.78 21.15
C ASP A 34 21.10 19.79 20.80
N LEU A 35 20.75 18.58 20.36
CA LEU A 35 21.72 17.54 19.99
C LEU A 35 22.06 17.56 18.49
N ARG A 36 21.22 18.21 17.69
CA ARG A 36 21.36 18.35 16.23
C ARG A 36 21.07 19.79 15.79
N PRO A 37 21.88 20.77 16.21
CA PRO A 37 21.65 22.16 15.85
C PRO A 37 21.80 22.35 14.34
N GLY A 38 20.82 23.04 13.73
CA GLY A 38 20.84 23.37 12.30
C GLY A 38 20.42 22.23 11.34
N ASP A 39 19.96 21.09 11.86
CA ASP A 39 19.38 20.02 11.04
C ASP A 39 17.86 20.24 10.85
N PRO A 40 17.39 20.66 9.66
CA PRO A 40 15.97 20.88 9.41
C PRO A 40 15.13 19.59 9.54
N SER A 41 15.75 18.42 9.37
CA SER A 41 15.08 17.14 9.58
C SER A 41 14.80 16.88 11.06
N ALA A 42 15.69 17.31 11.96
CA ALA A 42 15.53 17.15 13.39
C ALA A 42 14.37 18.02 13.91
N GLU A 43 14.27 19.26 13.42
CA GLU A 43 13.15 20.16 13.73
C GLU A 43 11.81 19.61 13.25
N GLU A 44 11.75 19.15 12.00
CA GLU A 44 10.54 18.58 11.42
C GLU A 44 10.08 17.33 12.19
N MET A 45 11.01 16.43 12.52
CA MET A 45 10.71 15.24 13.31
C MET A 45 10.25 15.59 14.72
N THR A 46 10.95 16.49 15.41
CA THR A 46 10.55 16.97 16.75
C THR A 46 9.15 17.58 16.74
N ARG A 47 8.81 18.33 15.68
CA ARG A 47 7.47 18.91 15.50
C ARG A 47 6.41 17.82 15.34
N ARG A 48 6.67 16.80 14.52
CA ARG A 48 5.78 15.64 14.33
C ARG A 48 5.60 14.83 15.62
N LEU A 49 6.69 14.56 16.34
CA LEU A 49 6.67 13.85 17.62
C LEU A 49 5.83 14.59 18.65
N THR A 50 5.99 15.91 18.74
CA THR A 50 5.21 16.76 19.65
C THR A 50 3.73 16.75 19.29
N ALA A 51 3.40 16.85 18.00
CA ALA A 51 2.02 16.77 17.52
C ALA A 51 1.39 15.40 17.81
N ALA A 52 2.12 14.31 17.58
CA ALA A 52 1.64 12.96 17.91
C ALA A 52 1.41 12.78 19.41
N TRP A 53 2.34 13.27 20.24
CA TRP A 53 2.22 13.23 21.70
C TRP A 53 1.02 14.02 22.22
N ALA A 54 0.69 15.18 21.62
CA ALA A 54 -0.50 15.94 21.98
C ALA A 54 -1.81 15.13 21.81
N VAL A 55 -1.84 14.20 20.84
CA VAL A 55 -3.00 13.38 20.53
C VAL A 55 -3.09 12.13 21.41
N VAL A 56 -2.00 11.36 21.54
CA VAL A 56 -2.03 10.04 22.21
C VAL A 56 -1.26 9.98 23.54
N GLY A 57 -0.56 11.06 23.90
CA GLY A 57 0.29 11.16 25.10
C GLY A 57 -0.45 11.43 26.40
N ARG A 58 -1.75 11.70 26.36
CA ARG A 58 -2.63 11.71 27.54
C ARG A 58 -3.70 10.63 27.42
N PRO A 59 -4.01 9.85 28.48
CA PRO A 59 -5.04 8.81 28.42
C PRO A 59 -6.40 9.33 27.93
N THR A 60 -6.80 10.53 28.38
CA THR A 60 -8.07 11.16 27.98
C THR A 60 -8.09 11.54 26.50
N ALA A 61 -7.01 12.13 26.00
CA ALA A 61 -6.87 12.53 24.60
C ALA A 61 -6.81 11.30 23.67
N ARG A 62 -6.05 10.28 24.08
CA ARG A 62 -5.96 9.00 23.38
C ARG A 62 -7.33 8.34 23.25
N SER A 63 -8.10 8.28 24.33
CA SER A 63 -9.44 7.68 24.30
C SER A 63 -10.36 8.38 23.31
N ALA A 64 -10.34 9.72 23.26
CA ALA A 64 -11.11 10.49 22.29
C ALA A 64 -10.64 10.24 20.85
N HIS A 65 -9.32 10.21 20.63
CA HIS A 65 -8.73 9.91 19.34
C HIS A 65 -9.10 8.50 18.86
N ASP A 66 -8.98 7.49 19.72
CA ASP A 66 -9.27 6.09 19.39
C ASP A 66 -10.75 5.88 19.06
N ARG A 67 -11.67 6.54 19.78
CA ARG A 67 -13.10 6.55 19.43
C ARG A 67 -13.35 7.16 18.05
N ALA A 68 -12.76 8.31 17.76
CA ALA A 68 -12.89 8.96 16.46
C ALA A 68 -12.28 8.12 15.33
N ARG A 69 -11.14 7.46 15.60
CA ARG A 69 -10.47 6.55 14.67
C ARG A 69 -11.32 5.31 14.39
N ALA A 70 -11.91 4.70 15.42
CA ALA A 70 -12.81 3.56 15.28
C ALA A 70 -14.09 3.93 14.51
N ALA A 71 -14.68 5.09 14.80
CA ALA A 71 -15.86 5.58 14.07
C ALA A 71 -15.55 5.78 12.58
N ARG A 72 -14.39 6.37 12.23
CA ARG A 72 -13.97 6.52 10.83
C ARG A 72 -13.83 5.16 10.13
N LEU A 73 -13.21 4.19 10.78
CA LEU A 73 -13.06 2.83 10.24
C LEU A 73 -14.40 2.11 10.08
N ALA A 74 -15.36 2.34 10.98
CA ALA A 74 -16.71 1.78 10.90
C ALA A 74 -17.57 2.47 9.83
N SER A 75 -17.34 3.75 9.56
CA SER A 75 -18.08 4.54 8.55
C SER A 75 -17.60 4.31 7.11
N SER A 76 -16.52 3.53 6.90
CA SER A 76 -16.15 3.09 5.56
C SER A 76 -17.26 2.21 4.98
N PRO A 77 -17.80 2.52 3.79
CA PRO A 77 -18.78 1.66 3.13
C PRO A 77 -18.22 0.24 3.06
N PRO A 78 -19.05 -0.80 3.29
CA PRO A 78 -18.61 -2.16 3.01
C PRO A 78 -18.07 -2.17 1.59
N LEU A 79 -16.82 -2.64 1.42
CA LEU A 79 -16.25 -2.80 0.09
C LEU A 79 -17.28 -3.57 -0.75
N PRO A 80 -17.52 -3.16 -2.01
CA PRO A 80 -18.29 -4.01 -2.91
C PRO A 80 -17.62 -5.38 -2.86
N ARG A 81 -18.40 -6.40 -2.52
CA ARG A 81 -17.84 -7.75 -2.45
C ARG A 81 -17.22 -8.04 -3.82
N PRO A 82 -16.07 -8.74 -3.93
CA PRO A 82 -15.43 -8.99 -5.22
C PRO A 82 -16.38 -9.61 -6.26
N ASP A 83 -17.40 -10.33 -5.80
CA ASP A 83 -18.49 -10.93 -6.56
C ASP A 83 -19.59 -9.95 -7.01
N ALA A 84 -19.71 -8.76 -6.41
CA ALA A 84 -20.76 -7.79 -6.72
C ALA A 84 -20.44 -6.88 -7.93
N ALA A 85 -19.17 -6.77 -8.33
CA ALA A 85 -18.76 -5.97 -9.49
C ALA A 85 -18.66 -6.76 -10.81
N GLN A 86 -18.83 -8.09 -10.76
CA GLN A 86 -18.55 -8.98 -11.89
C GLN A 86 -19.66 -9.97 -12.24
N GLN A 87 -20.91 -9.70 -11.87
CA GLN A 87 -22.03 -10.48 -12.39
C GLN A 87 -22.63 -9.77 -13.61
N PRO A 88 -22.23 -10.11 -14.85
CA PRO A 88 -23.11 -9.81 -15.97
C PRO A 88 -24.44 -10.48 -15.67
N ALA A 89 -25.52 -9.73 -15.81
CA ALA A 89 -26.87 -10.23 -15.61
C ALA A 89 -27.03 -11.57 -16.34
N TYR A 90 -27.18 -12.66 -15.59
CA TYR A 90 -27.41 -13.99 -16.14
C TYR A 90 -28.72 -13.96 -16.94
N SER A 91 -28.58 -13.99 -18.27
CA SER A 91 -29.70 -14.15 -19.20
C SER A 91 -29.63 -15.56 -19.80
N PRO A 92 -30.48 -16.50 -19.40
CA PRO A 92 -30.39 -17.86 -19.88
C PRO A 92 -31.30 -18.07 -21.09
N VAL A 93 -30.89 -17.68 -22.29
CA VAL A 93 -31.37 -18.34 -23.52
C VAL A 93 -30.28 -18.33 -24.60
N GLY A 94 -29.94 -19.52 -25.09
CA GLY A 94 -29.50 -19.71 -26.47
C GLY A 94 -28.02 -20.05 -26.68
N THR A 95 -27.71 -21.33 -26.48
CA THR A 95 -26.61 -22.06 -27.15
C THR A 95 -26.32 -21.55 -28.56
N ASN A 96 -25.06 -21.22 -28.86
CA ASN A 96 -24.30 -21.69 -30.03
C ASN A 96 -22.93 -20.99 -30.15
N TYR A 97 -21.86 -21.56 -29.58
CA TYR A 97 -20.50 -21.45 -30.14
C TYR A 97 -19.71 -22.72 -29.85
N ARG A 98 -20.11 -23.81 -30.53
CA ARG A 98 -19.19 -24.89 -30.87
C ARG A 98 -18.15 -24.30 -31.84
N ARG A 99 -16.86 -24.47 -31.47
CA ARG A 99 -15.66 -24.43 -32.34
C ARG A 99 -15.16 -23.06 -32.79
N ALA A 100 -14.16 -22.54 -32.08
CA ALA A 100 -12.98 -21.90 -32.70
C ALA A 100 -11.83 -21.73 -31.68
N PHE A 101 -11.35 -22.83 -31.06
CA PHE A 101 -10.15 -22.81 -30.22
C PHE A 101 -9.03 -23.73 -30.76
N HIS A 102 -8.89 -23.80 -32.07
CA HIS A 102 -7.71 -24.36 -32.73
C HIS A 102 -7.47 -23.54 -33.99
N LEU A 103 -6.50 -22.61 -33.94
CA LEU A 103 -5.74 -22.06 -35.08
C LEU A 103 -4.84 -20.86 -34.66
N ALA A 104 -4.50 -20.70 -33.38
CA ALA A 104 -3.57 -19.65 -32.91
C ALA A 104 -2.25 -20.21 -32.36
N SER A 105 -1.73 -21.29 -32.98
CA SER A 105 -0.45 -21.90 -32.59
C SER A 105 0.49 -22.18 -33.77
N LEU A 106 0.09 -21.91 -35.02
CA LEU A 106 0.91 -22.22 -36.21
C LEU A 106 1.69 -21.03 -36.81
N LYS A 107 1.45 -19.78 -36.40
CA LYS A 107 2.08 -18.60 -37.05
C LYS A 107 3.45 -18.21 -36.53
N VAL A 108 3.91 -18.74 -35.38
CA VAL A 108 5.23 -18.39 -34.82
C VAL A 108 6.35 -19.29 -35.37
N ALA A 109 6.04 -20.53 -35.77
CA ALA A 109 7.05 -21.48 -36.24
C ALA A 109 7.59 -21.18 -37.66
N ALA A 110 6.80 -20.58 -38.55
CA ALA A 110 7.21 -20.30 -39.93
C ALA A 110 8.22 -19.14 -40.06
N ALA A 111 8.20 -18.17 -39.13
CA ALA A 111 9.07 -17.00 -39.18
C ALA A 111 10.53 -17.32 -38.80
N VAL A 112 10.75 -18.33 -37.95
CA VAL A 112 12.10 -18.72 -37.50
C VAL A 112 12.85 -19.54 -38.56
N LEU A 113 12.13 -20.37 -39.35
CA LEU A 113 12.72 -21.14 -40.44
C LEU A 113 13.12 -20.28 -41.65
N ALA A 114 12.36 -19.22 -41.95
CA ALA A 114 12.66 -18.34 -43.09
C ALA A 114 13.91 -17.47 -42.87
N LEU A 115 14.16 -17.00 -41.63
CA LEU A 115 15.37 -16.25 -41.29
C LEU A 115 16.62 -17.15 -41.24
N GLY A 116 16.47 -18.42 -40.85
CA GLY A 116 17.57 -19.39 -40.83
C GLY A 116 18.09 -19.79 -42.22
N CYS A 117 17.20 -19.93 -43.22
CA CYS A 117 17.59 -20.29 -44.59
C CYS A 117 18.33 -19.16 -45.34
N ILE A 118 18.04 -17.89 -45.03
CA ILE A 118 18.67 -16.75 -45.71
C ILE A 118 20.12 -16.56 -45.24
N LEU A 119 20.47 -16.91 -44.00
CA LEU A 119 21.84 -16.77 -43.49
C LEU A 119 22.81 -17.85 -44.02
N LEU A 120 22.30 -19.04 -44.38
CA LEU A 120 23.12 -20.16 -44.87
C LEU A 120 23.57 -20.00 -46.33
N VAL A 121 22.80 -19.28 -47.15
CA VAL A 121 23.11 -19.07 -48.59
C VAL A 121 24.13 -17.95 -48.82
N THR A 122 24.27 -16.98 -47.90
CA THR A 122 25.23 -15.87 -48.02
C THR A 122 26.64 -16.20 -47.53
N VAL A 123 26.82 -17.25 -46.73
CA VAL A 123 28.14 -17.70 -46.23
C VAL A 123 28.81 -18.71 -47.18
N SER A 124 28.06 -19.30 -48.12
CA SER A 124 28.56 -20.32 -49.06
C SER A 124 28.82 -19.79 -50.48
N ARG A 125 29.05 -18.48 -50.64
CA ARG A 125 29.52 -17.86 -51.90
C ARG A 125 30.78 -17.05 -51.69
#